data_AF-A0A6J7CUM7-F1
#
_entry.id   AF-A0A6J7CUM7-F1
#
_cell.length_a   1.000
_cell.length_b   1.000
_cell.length_c   1.000
_cell.angle_alpha   90.00
_cell.angle_beta   90.00
_cell.angle_gamma   90.00
#
_symmetry.space_group_name_H-M   'P 1'
#
loop_
_entity.id
_entity.type
_entity.pdbx_description
1 polymer ?
#
loop_
_entity_poly.entity_id
_entity_poly.type
_entity_poly.pdbx_seq_one_letter_code
_entity_poly.pdbx_strand_id
1 'polypeptide(L)'
;MAEHAKPSPEVFRRRRLFVAGMALVVVIVIAVGISSLFSNPGSISSNTTTKTSPATSTTTLPVTTTTQDPGTLPQTPTEPPTDNASLQARLAPLWNAIQTNSLTLGESVFFPESAYLQMKTGVLTNPAADYQSRLIAFFALDLVTYHDYIGPQQLSVKLESVNANPQLASWIAPGTCENKVGYWHLPNIRLVYLKNGSQRSFGVASLISWRGVWYVVHLGPNPRPSNIGTVDQPATGPGTPGPGGGC
;
A
#
# COMPACT_ATOMS: atom_id res chain seq x y z
N MET A 1 42.84 -37.10 33.70
CA MET A 1 41.69 -37.83 34.26
C MET A 1 40.75 -36.81 34.89
N ALA A 2 39.75 -36.38 34.12
CA ALA A 2 38.52 -35.74 34.58
C ALA A 2 37.57 -35.81 33.38
N GLU A 3 36.44 -36.43 33.63
CA GLU A 3 35.50 -37.00 32.67
C GLU A 3 34.23 -36.14 32.62
N HIS A 4 33.61 -36.13 31.44
CA HIS A 4 32.21 -35.82 31.14
C HIS A 4 31.52 -34.58 31.76
N ALA A 5 31.07 -33.69 30.87
CA ALA A 5 29.63 -33.60 30.57
C ALA A 5 29.39 -32.85 29.24
N LYS A 6 28.68 -33.50 28.31
CA LYS A 6 28.23 -32.96 27.03
C LYS A 6 26.73 -32.62 27.18
N PRO A 7 26.26 -31.41 26.86
CA PRO A 7 24.83 -31.12 26.89
C PRO A 7 24.14 -31.63 25.61
N SER A 8 23.10 -32.46 25.79
CA SER A 8 22.17 -32.89 24.73
C SER A 8 21.11 -31.81 24.45
N PRO A 9 20.61 -31.70 23.20
CA PRO A 9 19.63 -30.69 22.82
C PRO A 9 18.20 -31.18 23.09
N GLU A 10 17.50 -30.52 24.02
CA GLU A 10 16.06 -30.73 24.23
C GLU A 10 15.24 -29.89 23.26
N VAL A 11 14.28 -30.57 22.66
CA VAL A 11 13.44 -30.19 21.55
C VAL A 11 12.28 -29.32 22.04
N PHE A 12 12.18 -28.07 21.59
CA PHE A 12 10.96 -27.27 21.79
C PHE A 12 10.20 -27.09 20.48
N ARG A 13 9.47 -28.15 20.09
CA ARG A 13 8.47 -28.12 19.02
C ARG A 13 7.09 -28.00 19.68
N ARG A 14 6.48 -26.81 19.67
CA ARG A 14 5.04 -26.64 19.94
C ARG A 14 4.29 -26.26 18.67
N ARG A 15 3.70 -27.29 18.05
CA ARG A 15 2.57 -27.17 17.12
C ARG A 15 1.31 -26.86 17.92
N ARG A 16 0.52 -25.87 17.51
CA ARG A 16 -0.91 -25.81 17.83
C ARG A 16 -1.68 -26.06 16.54
N LEU A 17 -2.26 -27.26 16.47
CA LEU A 17 -3.27 -27.65 15.50
C LEU A 17 -4.61 -27.08 16.00
N PHE A 18 -5.30 -26.29 15.18
CA PHE A 18 -6.74 -26.09 15.32
C PHE A 18 -7.42 -26.99 14.28
N VAL A 19 -8.24 -27.92 14.76
CA VAL A 19 -9.03 -28.86 13.98
C VAL A 19 -10.51 -28.48 14.10
N ALA A 20 -11.13 -28.39 12.92
CA ALA A 20 -12.52 -28.66 12.55
C ALA A 20 -13.70 -27.91 13.20
N GLY A 21 -14.54 -27.37 12.30
CA GLY A 21 -15.94 -27.05 12.53
C GLY A 21 -16.65 -26.89 11.17
N MET A 22 -16.90 -28.02 10.49
CA MET A 22 -17.75 -28.13 9.29
C MET A 22 -19.23 -28.01 9.69
N ALA A 23 -20.00 -27.19 8.99
CA ALA A 23 -21.45 -27.39 8.84
C ALA A 23 -21.91 -26.86 7.48
N LEU A 24 -22.12 -27.81 6.57
CA LEU A 24 -22.74 -27.66 5.26
C LEU A 24 -24.26 -27.85 5.43
N VAL A 25 -25.08 -26.90 4.99
CA VAL A 25 -26.51 -27.13 4.79
C VAL A 25 -26.88 -26.71 3.38
N VAL A 26 -27.19 -27.72 2.56
CA VAL A 26 -27.80 -27.64 1.25
C VAL A 26 -29.30 -27.89 1.43
N VAL A 27 -30.15 -27.01 0.92
CA VAL A 27 -31.56 -27.31 0.65
C VAL A 27 -31.89 -26.86 -0.77
N ILE A 28 -32.20 -27.85 -1.60
CA ILE A 28 -32.78 -27.73 -2.93
C ILE A 28 -34.28 -27.97 -2.79
N VAL A 29 -35.13 -27.09 -3.33
CA VAL A 29 -36.49 -27.45 -3.75
C VAL A 29 -36.81 -26.77 -5.08
N ILE A 30 -37.30 -27.59 -6.01
CA ILE A 30 -37.70 -27.33 -7.39
C ILE A 30 -39.23 -27.24 -7.45
N ALA A 31 -39.79 -26.33 -8.27
CA ALA A 31 -41.05 -26.46 -9.03
C ALA A 31 -41.21 -25.21 -9.92
N VAL A 32 -41.09 -25.24 -11.26
CA VAL A 32 -41.96 -25.79 -12.33
C VAL A 32 -43.29 -25.06 -12.53
N GLY A 33 -43.43 -24.46 -13.73
CA GLY A 33 -44.68 -24.29 -14.49
C GLY A 33 -45.30 -22.89 -14.50
N ILE A 34 -45.95 -22.35 -15.54
CA ILE A 34 -46.39 -22.78 -16.88
C ILE A 34 -46.61 -21.50 -17.72
N SER A 35 -46.41 -21.60 -19.04
CA SER A 35 -46.65 -20.58 -20.08
C SER A 35 -48.09 -20.09 -20.21
N SER A 36 -48.32 -18.86 -20.70
CA SER A 36 -49.42 -18.51 -21.64
C SER A 36 -49.25 -17.11 -22.25
N LEU A 37 -49.42 -17.05 -23.56
CA LEU A 37 -49.47 -15.87 -24.44
C LEU A 37 -50.89 -15.29 -24.49
N PHE A 38 -51.06 -13.97 -24.53
CA PHE A 38 -52.14 -13.30 -25.28
C PHE A 38 -51.71 -11.88 -25.70
N SER A 39 -52.10 -11.53 -26.93
CA SER A 39 -51.73 -10.33 -27.68
C SER A 39 -52.76 -9.18 -27.54
N ASN A 40 -52.25 -7.94 -27.46
CA ASN A 40 -52.71 -6.62 -28.02
C ASN A 40 -54.21 -6.18 -27.97
N PRO A 41 -54.57 -4.93 -28.35
CA PRO A 41 -53.84 -3.65 -28.50
C PRO A 41 -54.53 -2.46 -27.77
N GLY A 42 -53.90 -1.27 -27.72
CA GLY A 42 -54.63 -0.07 -27.28
C GLY A 42 -53.84 1.23 -27.14
N SER A 43 -53.73 1.95 -28.26
CA SER A 43 -53.78 3.42 -28.42
C SER A 43 -52.89 4.38 -27.60
N ILE A 44 -51.97 5.03 -28.33
CA ILE A 44 -51.67 6.48 -28.38
C ILE A 44 -51.46 7.24 -27.06
N SER A 45 -50.21 7.68 -26.83
CA SER A 45 -49.93 9.09 -26.52
C SER A 45 -48.46 9.43 -26.77
N SER A 46 -48.23 10.30 -27.76
CA SER A 46 -46.93 10.86 -28.08
C SER A 46 -46.60 11.98 -27.09
N ASN A 47 -45.65 11.76 -26.19
CA ASN A 47 -45.03 12.84 -25.43
C ASN A 47 -43.51 12.84 -25.66
N THR A 48 -43.08 13.74 -26.55
CA THR A 48 -41.70 14.15 -26.75
C THR A 48 -41.15 14.72 -25.45
N THR A 49 -40.27 13.97 -24.77
CA THR A 49 -39.52 14.47 -23.61
C THR A 49 -38.06 14.62 -24.02
N THR A 50 -37.64 15.87 -24.20
CA THR A 50 -36.24 16.27 -24.36
C THR A 50 -35.45 15.86 -23.11
N LYS A 51 -34.52 14.92 -23.28
CA LYS A 51 -33.64 14.43 -22.21
C LYS A 51 -32.46 15.40 -22.07
N THR A 52 -32.58 16.36 -21.14
CA THR A 52 -31.48 17.24 -20.74
C THR A 52 -30.43 16.42 -20.00
N SER A 53 -29.20 16.42 -20.52
CA SER A 53 -28.03 15.77 -19.91
C SER A 53 -27.60 16.55 -18.66
N PRO A 54 -27.38 15.92 -17.49
CA PRO A 54 -26.83 16.62 -16.34
C PRO A 54 -25.34 16.89 -16.56
N ALA A 55 -24.95 18.16 -16.45
CA ALA A 55 -23.55 18.59 -16.44
C ALA A 55 -22.84 18.07 -15.19
N THR A 56 -21.77 17.30 -15.37
CA THR A 56 -20.90 16.85 -14.28
C THR A 56 -19.98 17.98 -13.84
N SER A 57 -20.31 18.63 -12.72
CA SER A 57 -19.43 19.59 -12.07
C SER A 57 -18.24 18.84 -11.45
N THR A 58 -17.07 18.95 -12.06
CA THR A 58 -15.82 18.43 -11.48
C THR A 58 -15.36 19.40 -10.40
N THR A 59 -15.66 19.07 -9.14
CA THR A 59 -15.11 19.81 -7.99
C THR A 59 -13.65 19.41 -7.82
N THR A 60 -12.73 20.23 -8.33
CA THR A 60 -11.30 20.09 -8.06
C THR A 60 -11.05 20.57 -6.63
N LEU A 61 -10.60 19.65 -5.76
CA LEU A 61 -10.19 19.99 -4.40
C LEU A 61 -8.97 20.93 -4.47
N PRO A 62 -8.92 21.98 -3.63
CA PRO A 62 -7.76 22.86 -3.57
C PRO A 62 -6.54 22.10 -3.06
N VAL A 63 -5.44 22.17 -3.80
CA VAL A 63 -4.13 21.69 -3.37
C VAL A 63 -3.59 22.71 -2.37
N THR A 64 -3.69 22.41 -1.09
CA THR A 64 -3.05 23.21 -0.04
C THR A 64 -1.56 22.90 -0.03
N THR A 65 -0.74 23.80 -0.56
CA THR A 65 0.71 23.78 -0.34
C THR A 65 0.98 24.23 1.10
N THR A 66 0.97 23.29 2.06
CA THR A 66 1.49 23.57 3.40
C THR A 66 3.01 23.65 3.32
N THR A 67 3.55 24.86 3.47
CA THR A 67 5.00 25.15 3.60
C THR A 67 5.57 24.71 4.96
N GLN A 68 4.72 24.23 5.87
CA GLN A 68 5.12 23.74 7.18
C GLN A 68 5.44 22.25 7.11
N ASP A 69 6.61 21.87 7.64
CA ASP A 69 6.98 20.46 7.81
C ASP A 69 5.90 19.73 8.64
N PRO A 70 5.19 18.74 8.06
CA PRO A 70 4.08 18.06 8.72
C PRO A 70 4.51 17.31 9.98
N GLY A 71 5.76 16.90 10.07
CA GLY A 71 6.29 16.22 11.25
C GLY A 71 6.65 17.16 12.41
N THR A 72 6.40 18.47 12.29
CA THR A 72 6.46 19.40 13.43
C THR A 72 5.17 19.40 14.26
N LEU A 73 4.08 18.85 13.71
CA LEU A 73 2.80 18.73 14.39
C LEU A 73 2.60 17.31 14.95
N PRO A 74 1.85 17.14 16.07
CA PRO A 74 1.51 15.81 16.58
C PRO A 74 0.72 14.99 15.57
N GLN A 75 0.89 13.68 15.63
CA GLN A 75 0.10 12.72 14.86
C GLN A 75 -1.41 12.82 15.15
N THR A 76 -2.24 12.49 14.17
CA THR A 76 -3.68 12.25 14.35
C THR A 76 -4.05 10.80 13.99
N PRO A 77 -5.15 10.26 14.54
CA PRO A 77 -5.62 8.91 14.20
C PRO A 77 -6.43 8.84 12.90
N THR A 78 -6.42 9.89 12.08
CA THR A 78 -7.17 9.93 10.82
C THR A 78 -6.57 8.95 9.81
N GLU A 79 -7.37 7.99 9.35
CA GLU A 79 -6.98 7.09 8.27
C GLU A 79 -6.89 7.87 6.95
N PRO A 80 -5.75 7.84 6.23
CA PRO A 80 -5.66 8.46 4.93
C PRO A 80 -6.42 7.64 3.86
N PRO A 81 -6.96 8.28 2.81
CA PRO A 81 -7.68 7.57 1.75
C PRO A 81 -6.80 6.56 1.00
N THR A 82 -7.39 5.43 0.61
CA THR A 82 -6.70 4.28 -0.01
C THR A 82 -7.19 3.96 -1.42
N ASP A 83 -8.08 4.79 -1.98
CA ASP A 83 -8.53 4.65 -3.36
C ASP A 83 -7.42 4.99 -4.37
N ASN A 84 -7.56 4.47 -5.59
CA ASN A 84 -6.56 4.64 -6.66
C ASN A 84 -6.25 6.11 -6.95
N ALA A 85 -7.25 6.99 -7.00
CA ALA A 85 -7.03 8.39 -7.38
C ALA A 85 -6.22 9.12 -6.29
N SER A 86 -6.59 8.93 -5.02
CA SER A 86 -5.86 9.49 -3.88
C SER A 86 -4.42 8.98 -3.81
N LEU A 87 -4.21 7.68 -3.98
CA LEU A 87 -2.87 7.08 -3.93
C LEU A 87 -2.01 7.47 -5.14
N GLN A 88 -2.58 7.54 -6.35
CA GLN A 88 -1.87 8.02 -7.54
C GLN A 88 -1.42 9.47 -7.37
N ALA A 89 -2.32 10.36 -6.94
CA ALA A 89 -1.97 11.75 -6.68
C ALA A 89 -0.87 11.86 -5.63
N ARG A 90 -0.95 11.05 -4.56
CA ARG A 90 0.04 11.07 -3.51
C ARG A 90 1.41 10.55 -3.93
N LEU A 91 1.46 9.48 -4.71
CA LEU A 91 2.69 8.78 -5.07
C LEU A 91 3.23 9.15 -6.44
N ALA A 92 2.63 10.13 -7.13
CA ALA A 92 3.17 10.69 -8.36
C ALA A 92 4.64 11.15 -8.22
N PRO A 93 5.07 11.82 -7.12
CA PRO A 93 6.48 12.14 -6.93
C PRO A 93 7.38 10.91 -6.80
N LEU A 94 6.93 9.83 -6.15
CA LEU A 94 7.67 8.56 -6.10
C LEU A 94 7.82 7.96 -7.50
N TRP A 95 6.76 7.93 -8.29
CA TRP A 95 6.84 7.44 -9.67
C TRP A 95 7.85 8.24 -10.49
N ASN A 96 7.79 9.57 -10.41
CA ASN A 96 8.75 10.46 -11.08
C ASN A 96 10.18 10.23 -10.57
N ALA A 97 10.36 10.02 -9.27
CA ALA A 97 11.65 9.69 -8.67
C ALA A 97 12.21 8.39 -9.23
N ILE A 98 11.39 7.34 -9.35
CA ILE A 98 11.79 6.06 -9.95
C ILE A 98 12.16 6.26 -11.42
N GLN A 99 11.39 7.04 -12.20
CA GLN A 99 11.72 7.27 -13.60
C GLN A 99 12.99 8.10 -13.81
N THR A 100 13.34 8.98 -12.86
CA THR A 100 14.47 9.91 -13.01
C THR A 100 15.67 9.54 -12.14
N ASN A 101 15.57 8.48 -11.35
CA ASN A 101 16.51 8.11 -10.30
C ASN A 101 16.80 9.28 -9.34
N SER A 102 15.78 10.06 -8.99
CA SER A 102 15.92 11.28 -8.19
C SER A 102 15.53 11.04 -6.74
N LEU A 103 16.54 10.90 -5.87
CA LEU A 103 16.31 10.75 -4.43
C LEU A 103 15.52 11.93 -3.86
N THR A 104 15.85 13.16 -4.25
CA THR A 104 15.16 14.37 -3.78
C THR A 104 13.66 14.36 -4.10
N LEU A 105 13.26 13.87 -5.28
CA LEU A 105 11.83 13.72 -5.60
C LEU A 105 11.19 12.62 -4.74
N GLY A 106 11.89 11.51 -4.53
CA GLY A 106 11.40 10.40 -3.70
C GLY A 106 11.21 10.80 -2.24
N GLU A 107 12.13 11.57 -1.69
CA GLU A 107 12.10 12.06 -0.30
C GLU A 107 10.90 12.96 -0.03
N SER A 108 10.37 13.67 -1.03
CA SER A 108 9.16 14.50 -0.87
C SER A 108 7.91 13.72 -0.46
N VAL A 109 7.89 12.40 -0.68
CA VAL A 109 6.80 11.49 -0.26
C VAL A 109 7.26 10.43 0.73
N PHE A 110 8.53 10.48 1.14
CA PHE A 110 9.08 9.65 2.20
C PHE A 110 8.65 10.16 3.57
N PHE A 111 8.59 9.28 4.57
CA PHE A 111 8.14 9.62 5.91
C PHE A 111 9.01 10.74 6.51
N PRO A 112 8.45 11.87 6.99
CA PRO A 112 9.25 13.03 7.39
C PRO A 112 10.15 12.71 8.59
N GLU A 113 11.39 13.18 8.56
CA GLU A 113 12.34 12.97 9.66
C GLU A 113 11.79 13.48 10.99
N SER A 114 11.24 14.69 11.02
CA SER A 114 10.66 15.27 12.23
C SER A 114 9.52 14.43 12.82
N ALA A 115 8.67 13.82 11.99
CA ALA A 115 7.64 12.88 12.43
C ALA A 115 8.26 11.59 13.01
N TYR A 116 9.32 11.08 12.36
CA TYR A 116 10.08 9.93 12.84
C TYR A 116 10.73 10.19 14.21
N LEU A 117 11.32 11.36 14.38
CA LEU A 117 11.93 11.76 15.65
C LEU A 117 10.87 11.81 16.76
N GLN A 118 9.67 12.35 16.51
CA GLN A 118 8.58 12.29 17.49
C GLN A 118 8.20 10.85 17.84
N MET A 119 8.12 9.97 16.84
CA MET A 119 7.72 8.58 17.01
C MET A 119 8.73 7.74 17.80
N LYS A 120 10.03 8.01 17.62
CA LYS A 120 11.12 7.15 18.10
C LYS A 120 11.96 7.71 19.24
N THR A 121 11.92 9.01 19.50
CA THR A 121 12.75 9.63 20.55
C THR A 121 12.44 9.04 21.92
N GLY A 122 13.46 8.49 22.58
CA GLY A 122 13.35 7.80 23.85
C GLY A 122 12.73 6.40 23.76
N VAL A 123 12.64 5.82 22.56
CA VAL A 123 12.55 4.37 22.33
C VAL A 123 13.87 3.88 21.74
N LEU A 124 14.35 4.56 20.69
CA LEU A 124 15.67 4.31 20.12
C LEU A 124 16.71 5.21 20.78
N THR A 125 17.94 4.68 20.90
CA THR A 125 19.09 5.43 21.43
C THR A 125 19.45 6.64 20.57
N ASN A 126 19.42 6.49 19.25
CA ASN A 126 19.72 7.58 18.31
C ASN A 126 18.77 7.55 17.10
N PRO A 127 17.55 8.09 17.23
CA PRO A 127 16.56 8.10 16.16
C PRO A 127 17.01 8.82 14.88
N ALA A 128 17.75 9.92 15.01
CA ALA A 128 18.22 10.68 13.84
C ALA A 128 19.23 9.88 13.03
N ALA A 129 20.21 9.24 13.69
CA ALA A 129 21.15 8.38 13.00
C ALA A 129 20.45 7.17 12.37
N ASP A 130 19.48 6.57 13.04
CA ASP A 130 18.71 5.45 12.48
C ASP A 130 17.89 5.87 11.25
N TYR A 131 17.24 7.05 11.28
CA TYR A 131 16.52 7.58 10.12
C TYR A 131 17.44 7.70 8.90
N GLN A 132 18.59 8.34 9.05
CA GLN A 132 19.51 8.58 7.93
C GLN A 132 20.20 7.29 7.46
N SER A 133 20.80 6.55 8.39
CA SER A 133 21.65 5.39 8.07
C SER A 133 20.88 4.14 7.69
N ARG A 134 19.61 4.03 8.09
CA ARG A 134 18.76 2.88 7.78
C ARG A 134 17.64 3.25 6.82
N LEU A 135 16.76 4.18 7.19
CA LEU A 135 15.57 4.45 6.39
C LEU A 135 15.89 5.11 5.05
N ILE A 136 16.61 6.23 5.05
CA ILE A 136 17.00 6.93 3.82
C ILE A 136 18.00 6.11 2.99
N ALA A 137 19.00 5.51 3.64
CA ALA A 137 19.97 4.65 2.93
C ALA A 137 19.28 3.47 2.21
N PHE A 138 18.31 2.82 2.84
CA PHE A 138 17.57 1.72 2.21
C PHE A 138 16.63 2.21 1.11
N PHE A 139 15.96 3.34 1.31
CA PHE A 139 15.13 3.96 0.30
C PHE A 139 15.95 4.32 -0.96
N ALA A 140 17.15 4.89 -0.79
CA ALA A 140 18.05 5.23 -1.88
C ALA A 140 18.52 3.99 -2.66
N LEU A 141 18.90 2.93 -1.94
CA LEU A 141 19.26 1.65 -2.57
C LEU A 141 18.11 1.09 -3.41
N ASP A 142 16.90 1.06 -2.84
CA ASP A 142 15.72 0.54 -3.54
C ASP A 142 15.36 1.42 -4.74
N LEU A 143 15.43 2.74 -4.62
CA LEU A 143 15.09 3.68 -5.70
C LEU A 143 15.94 3.42 -6.95
N VAL A 144 17.24 3.24 -6.79
CA VAL A 144 18.16 2.89 -7.89
C VAL A 144 17.75 1.56 -8.53
N THR A 145 17.51 0.52 -7.72
CA THR A 145 17.11 -0.79 -8.25
C THR A 145 15.75 -0.74 -8.96
N TYR A 146 14.80 0.05 -8.48
CA TYR A 146 13.50 0.24 -9.15
C TYR A 146 13.68 0.97 -10.49
N HIS A 147 14.52 2.00 -10.53
CA HIS A 147 14.86 2.71 -11.77
C HIS A 147 15.46 1.75 -12.81
N ASP A 148 16.48 1.00 -12.41
CA ASP A 148 17.18 0.04 -13.27
C ASP A 148 16.24 -1.08 -13.74
N TYR A 149 15.29 -1.50 -12.90
CA TYR A 149 14.29 -2.51 -13.25
C TYR A 149 13.30 -2.02 -14.31
N ILE A 150 12.86 -0.75 -14.26
CA ILE A 150 12.11 -0.15 -15.36
C ILE A 150 13.00 -0.09 -16.62
N GLY A 151 14.29 0.15 -16.46
CA GLY A 151 15.29 0.07 -17.52
C GLY A 151 15.17 1.22 -18.53
N PRO A 152 15.76 1.08 -19.73
CA PRO A 152 15.78 2.14 -20.72
C PRO A 152 14.39 2.60 -21.14
N GLN A 153 14.27 3.87 -21.56
CA GLN A 153 13.01 4.52 -21.93
C GLN A 153 12.01 4.63 -20.77
N GLN A 154 12.51 4.70 -19.54
CA GLN A 154 11.75 4.84 -18.31
C GLN A 154 10.79 6.05 -18.32
N LEU A 155 11.15 7.14 -19.01
CA LEU A 155 10.28 8.31 -19.19
C LEU A 155 9.06 8.04 -20.09
N SER A 156 9.11 7.01 -20.93
CA SER A 156 7.99 6.57 -21.78
C SER A 156 7.07 5.57 -21.09
N VAL A 157 7.50 4.98 -19.98
CA VAL A 157 6.71 4.05 -19.17
C VAL A 157 5.67 4.84 -18.39
N LYS A 158 4.39 4.49 -18.51
CA LYS A 158 3.30 5.24 -17.87
C LYS A 158 2.79 4.48 -16.65
N LEU A 159 2.66 5.18 -15.52
CA LEU A 159 1.89 4.70 -14.39
C LEU A 159 0.42 4.65 -14.78
N GLU A 160 -0.21 3.48 -14.65
CA GLU A 160 -1.62 3.26 -14.97
C GLU A 160 -2.49 3.38 -13.72
N SER A 161 -2.07 2.74 -12.62
CA SER A 161 -2.81 2.72 -11.37
C SER A 161 -1.91 2.50 -10.16
N VAL A 162 -2.40 2.90 -8.98
CA VAL A 162 -1.87 2.47 -7.69
C VAL A 162 -2.94 1.63 -7.02
N ASN A 163 -2.69 0.32 -6.94
CA ASN A 163 -3.66 -0.62 -6.38
C ASN A 163 -3.28 -0.91 -4.93
N ALA A 164 -4.23 -0.72 -4.01
CA ALA A 164 -4.12 -1.12 -2.62
C ALA A 164 -5.24 -2.11 -2.28
N ASN A 165 -5.07 -2.84 -1.18
CA ASN A 165 -6.18 -3.51 -0.53
C ASN A 165 -6.54 -2.73 0.75
N PRO A 166 -7.62 -1.94 0.75
CA PRO A 166 -8.03 -1.15 1.91
C PRO A 166 -8.26 -1.98 3.17
N GLN A 167 -8.63 -3.26 3.04
CA GLN A 167 -8.83 -4.16 4.19
C GLN A 167 -7.53 -4.51 4.92
N LEU A 168 -6.37 -4.20 4.33
CA LEU A 168 -5.06 -4.37 4.96
C LEU A 168 -4.57 -3.10 5.65
N ALA A 169 -5.27 -1.97 5.49
CA ALA A 169 -4.98 -0.77 6.27
C ALA A 169 -5.33 -1.04 7.74
N SER A 170 -4.38 -0.75 8.64
CA SER A 170 -4.58 -1.03 10.06
C SER A 170 -3.94 0.05 10.94
N TRP A 171 -4.63 0.39 12.03
CA TRP A 171 -4.06 1.24 13.08
C TRP A 171 -3.09 0.44 13.92
N ILE A 172 -1.83 0.83 13.90
CA ILE A 172 -0.77 0.34 14.77
C ILE A 172 -0.80 1.16 16.05
N ALA A 173 -1.11 0.50 17.17
CA ALA A 173 -1.21 1.17 18.46
C ALA A 173 0.17 1.62 18.99
N PRO A 174 0.23 2.72 19.77
CA PRO A 174 1.41 3.09 20.53
C PRO A 174 2.01 1.91 21.32
N GLY A 175 3.33 1.83 21.38
CA GLY A 175 4.09 0.74 22.02
C GLY A 175 4.37 -0.46 21.11
N THR A 176 3.66 -0.58 19.99
CA THR A 176 3.97 -1.58 18.96
C THR A 176 5.12 -1.07 18.10
N CYS A 177 5.90 -1.97 17.48
CA CYS A 177 6.91 -1.60 16.47
C CYS A 177 7.99 -0.63 16.96
N GLU A 178 8.29 -0.63 18.26
CA GLU A 178 9.20 0.33 18.89
C GLU A 178 8.78 1.79 18.63
N ASN A 179 7.48 2.08 18.63
CA ASN A 179 6.94 3.42 18.36
C ASN A 179 6.18 3.96 19.59
N LYS A 180 6.42 5.23 19.97
CA LYS A 180 5.64 5.90 21.04
C LYS A 180 4.28 6.38 20.61
N VAL A 181 4.09 6.52 19.30
CA VAL A 181 2.92 7.14 18.69
C VAL A 181 2.33 6.15 17.70
N GLY A 182 1.01 6.04 17.69
CA GLY A 182 0.31 5.16 16.76
C GLY A 182 0.23 5.75 15.36
N TYR A 183 -0.08 4.92 14.37
CA TYR A 183 -0.20 5.33 12.97
C TYR A 183 -1.02 4.33 12.19
N TRP A 184 -1.55 4.73 11.05
CA TRP A 184 -2.09 3.78 10.08
C TRP A 184 -0.95 3.21 9.25
N HIS A 185 -0.98 1.90 9.05
CA HIS A 185 -0.07 1.14 8.20
C HIS A 185 -0.85 0.54 7.02
N LEU A 186 -0.30 0.65 5.81
CA LEU A 186 -0.83 0.00 4.62
C LEU A 186 0.30 -0.77 3.90
N PRO A 187 0.28 -2.11 3.93
CA PRO A 187 1.34 -2.94 3.36
C PRO A 187 1.18 -3.14 1.85
N ASN A 188 2.33 -3.27 1.17
CA ASN A 188 2.50 -3.73 -0.22
C ASN A 188 1.39 -3.24 -1.16
N ILE A 189 1.31 -1.93 -1.38
CA ILE A 189 0.54 -1.40 -2.51
C ILE A 189 1.26 -1.72 -3.82
N ARG A 190 0.56 -1.68 -4.95
CA ARG A 190 1.10 -1.99 -6.27
C ARG A 190 1.18 -0.73 -7.11
N LEU A 191 2.36 -0.39 -7.60
CA LEU A 191 2.52 0.55 -8.69
C LEU A 191 2.39 -0.23 -9.99
N VAL A 192 1.31 0.01 -10.73
CA VAL A 192 0.96 -0.67 -11.97
C VAL A 192 1.28 0.24 -13.14
N TYR A 193 1.99 -0.29 -14.13
CA TYR A 193 2.48 0.51 -15.25
C TYR A 193 2.51 -0.26 -16.56
N LEU A 194 2.47 0.49 -17.66
CA LEU A 194 2.55 -0.05 -19.01
C LEU A 194 3.98 0.07 -19.55
N LYS A 195 4.58 -1.06 -19.91
CA LYS A 195 5.88 -1.12 -20.59
C LYS A 195 5.76 -1.94 -21.86
N ASN A 196 6.04 -1.33 -23.01
CA ASN A 196 5.97 -1.97 -24.33
C ASN A 196 4.62 -2.68 -24.59
N GLY A 197 3.51 -2.03 -24.22
CA GLY A 197 2.16 -2.58 -24.37
C GLY A 197 1.81 -3.71 -23.39
N SER A 198 2.71 -4.08 -22.49
CA SER A 198 2.46 -5.07 -21.44
C SER A 198 2.33 -4.39 -20.08
N GLN A 199 1.24 -4.69 -19.38
CA GLN A 199 1.05 -4.26 -18.01
C GLN A 199 2.03 -5.02 -17.10
N ARG A 200 2.64 -4.28 -16.17
CA ARG A 200 3.61 -4.76 -15.18
C ARG A 200 3.31 -4.08 -13.85
N SER A 201 3.86 -4.61 -12.77
CA SER A 201 3.80 -3.95 -11.48
C SER A 201 4.97 -4.31 -10.59
N PHE A 202 5.20 -3.49 -9.56
CA PHE A 202 6.00 -3.82 -8.39
C PHE A 202 5.36 -3.22 -7.13
N GLY A 203 5.80 -3.68 -5.97
CA GLY A 203 5.30 -3.26 -4.67
C GLY A 203 5.93 -1.98 -4.16
N VAL A 204 5.23 -1.27 -3.29
CA VAL A 204 5.83 -0.40 -2.27
C VAL A 204 5.54 -1.07 -0.94
N ALA A 205 6.58 -1.57 -0.27
CA ALA A 205 6.42 -2.53 0.81
C ALA A 205 5.59 -1.99 1.99
N SER A 206 5.76 -0.71 2.35
CA SER A 206 5.06 -0.13 3.49
C SER A 206 4.78 1.36 3.32
N LEU A 207 3.50 1.70 3.47
CA LEU A 207 3.05 3.07 3.72
C LEU A 207 2.71 3.26 5.20
N ILE A 208 3.09 4.42 5.73
CA ILE A 208 2.83 4.86 7.11
C ILE A 208 2.08 6.19 7.09
N SER A 209 1.09 6.38 7.94
CA SER A 209 0.38 7.65 8.00
C SER A 209 1.02 8.65 8.95
N TRP A 210 0.96 9.93 8.57
CA TRP A 210 1.06 11.05 9.50
C TRP A 210 -0.05 12.04 9.18
N ARG A 211 -0.92 12.34 10.14
CA ARG A 211 -1.98 13.34 10.06
C ARG A 211 -2.91 13.17 8.85
N GLY A 212 -3.36 11.95 8.60
CA GLY A 212 -4.27 11.64 7.48
C GLY A 212 -3.60 11.62 6.11
N VAL A 213 -2.27 11.43 6.05
CA VAL A 213 -1.45 11.51 4.83
C VAL A 213 -0.50 10.29 4.78
N TRP A 214 -0.54 9.48 3.70
CA TRP A 214 0.28 8.26 3.48
C TRP A 214 1.72 8.49 2.98
N TYR A 215 2.73 8.24 3.79
CA TYR A 215 4.13 8.34 3.38
C TYR A 215 4.73 6.97 3.08
N VAL A 216 5.71 6.92 2.17
CA VAL A 216 6.57 5.75 2.02
C VAL A 216 7.51 5.67 3.23
N VAL A 217 7.62 4.50 3.85
CA VAL A 217 8.68 4.23 4.84
C VAL A 217 9.59 3.08 4.42
N HIS A 218 9.07 2.15 3.62
CA HIS A 218 9.84 1.11 2.95
C HIS A 218 9.39 1.01 1.50
N LEU A 219 10.31 1.26 0.56
CA LEU A 219 10.07 1.07 -0.86
C LEU A 219 10.20 -0.41 -1.21
N GLY A 220 11.39 -0.97 -1.04
CA GLY A 220 11.66 -2.40 -1.17
C GLY A 220 11.26 -3.20 0.07
N PRO A 221 11.43 -4.55 0.04
CA PRO A 221 11.01 -5.46 1.09
C PRO A 221 11.48 -5.07 2.49
N ASN A 222 10.61 -5.25 3.47
CA ASN A 222 10.92 -5.15 4.90
C ASN A 222 10.15 -6.23 5.69
N PRO A 223 10.81 -7.08 6.50
CA PRO A 223 12.26 -7.15 6.71
C PRO A 223 13.03 -7.52 5.43
N ARG A 224 14.23 -6.96 5.29
CA ARG A 224 15.10 -7.24 4.13
C ARG A 224 16.10 -8.37 4.42
N PRO A 225 16.33 -9.31 3.48
CA PRO A 225 17.33 -10.37 3.65
C PRO A 225 18.78 -9.86 3.68
N SER A 226 19.05 -8.74 2.99
CA SER A 226 20.37 -8.10 2.93
C SER A 226 20.23 -6.60 2.64
N ASN A 227 21.27 -5.82 2.95
CA ASN A 227 21.29 -4.36 2.77
C ASN A 227 21.65 -3.97 1.33
N ILE A 228 20.87 -4.48 0.37
CA ILE A 228 20.98 -4.16 -1.05
C ILE A 228 19.62 -3.67 -1.57
N GLY A 229 19.63 -2.86 -2.63
CA GLY A 229 18.41 -2.38 -3.25
C GLY A 229 17.63 -3.53 -3.88
N THR A 230 16.34 -3.65 -3.59
CA THR A 230 15.54 -4.79 -4.00
C THR A 230 14.15 -4.35 -4.50
N VAL A 231 13.77 -4.74 -5.72
CA VAL A 231 12.40 -4.53 -6.21
C VAL A 231 11.43 -5.43 -5.46
N ASP A 232 10.44 -4.84 -4.79
CA ASP A 232 9.47 -5.60 -4.03
C ASP A 232 8.46 -6.29 -4.95
N GLN A 233 8.43 -7.62 -4.89
CA GLN A 233 7.45 -8.48 -5.57
C GLN A 233 7.08 -8.04 -7.00
N PRO A 234 8.03 -7.92 -7.95
CA PRO A 234 7.70 -7.57 -9.33
C PRO A 234 6.79 -8.62 -9.97
N ALA A 235 5.83 -8.18 -10.79
CA ALA A 235 4.88 -9.07 -11.45
C ALA A 235 4.57 -8.63 -12.89
N THR A 236 4.20 -9.61 -13.71
CA THR A 236 3.47 -9.37 -14.96
C THR A 236 2.00 -9.10 -14.61
N GLY A 237 1.40 -8.07 -15.20
CA GLY A 237 0.07 -7.59 -14.84
C GLY A 237 0.03 -6.77 -13.54
N PRO A 238 -1.18 -6.52 -12.99
CA PRO A 238 -1.36 -5.64 -11.83
C PRO A 238 -0.78 -6.18 -10.52
N GLY A 239 -0.49 -7.48 -10.44
CA GLY A 239 -0.10 -8.15 -9.20
C GLY A 239 -1.24 -8.17 -8.17
N THR A 240 -0.91 -8.47 -6.92
CA THR A 240 -1.87 -8.50 -5.81
C THR A 240 -1.29 -7.68 -4.66
N PRO A 241 -1.99 -6.65 -4.16
CA PRO A 241 -1.56 -5.93 -2.97
C PRO A 241 -1.47 -6.87 -1.76
N GLY A 242 -0.44 -6.71 -0.95
CA GLY A 242 -0.17 -7.54 0.21
C GLY A 242 0.90 -8.62 -0.02
N PRO A 243 1.01 -9.63 0.86
CA PRO A 243 0.15 -9.88 2.01
C PRO A 243 0.23 -8.77 3.07
N GLY A 244 -0.66 -8.84 4.05
CA GLY A 244 -0.53 -8.02 5.25
C GLY A 244 0.88 -8.14 5.85
N GLY A 245 1.41 -7.01 6.29
CA GLY A 245 2.66 -6.92 7.04
C GLY A 245 2.50 -5.87 8.13
N GLY A 246 3.44 -5.84 9.05
CA GLY A 246 3.46 -4.91 10.16
C GLY A 246 4.43 -5.44 11.19
N CYS A 247 5.59 -4.78 11.27
CA CYS A 247 6.71 -5.08 12.16
C CYS A 247 7.02 -6.59 12.26
#